data_AF-A0A336N7I7-F1
#
_entry.id   AF-A0A336N7I7-F1
#
_cell.length_a   1.000
_cell.length_b   1.000
_cell.length_c   1.000
_cell.angle_alpha   90.00
_cell.angle_beta   90.00
_cell.angle_gamma   90.00
#
_symmetry.space_group_name_H-M   'P 1'
#
loop_
_entity.id
_entity.type
_entity.pdbx_description
1 polymer ?
#
loop_
_entity_poly.entity_id
_entity_poly.type
_entity_poly.pdbx_seq_one_letter_code
_entity_poly.pdbx_strand_id
1 'polypeptide(L)'
;MSVNDLIAEGKRLFNNKNIDEAITKLNLALNEIEDKNSQLEEQSDIQCWLGHCYLEQALLNNKDVDEAKELFEQAAIHYKWLFKLAQKLTSKQARLQKQEHAQFGLGRCCLESAIKTKDTTEAKGWFKKAIEHYQQQLKFAKQLADNKTNFGKHNNVLVWLSYCYFAQAKK
;
A
#
# COMPACT_ATOMS: atom_id res chain seq x y z
N MET A 1 16.46 -12.53 17.82
CA MET A 1 15.47 -12.92 16.80
C MET A 1 15.88 -12.21 15.52
N SER A 2 15.91 -12.85 14.35
CA SER A 2 16.35 -12.14 13.14
C SER A 2 15.29 -11.16 12.65
N VAL A 3 15.68 -10.17 11.83
CA VAL A 3 14.75 -9.26 11.14
C VAL A 3 13.69 -10.05 10.37
N ASN A 4 14.09 -11.12 9.68
CA ASN A 4 13.18 -11.97 8.90
C ASN A 4 12.17 -12.73 9.77
N ASP A 5 12.57 -13.17 10.97
CA ASP A 5 11.66 -13.82 11.92
C ASP A 5 10.59 -12.83 12.42
N LEU A 6 11.01 -11.60 12.75
CA LEU A 6 10.10 -10.53 13.17
C LEU A 6 9.12 -10.15 12.07
N ILE A 7 9.60 -10.06 10.83
CA ILE A 7 8.77 -9.84 9.64
C ILE A 7 7.75 -10.98 9.50
N ALA A 8 8.18 -12.24 9.58
CA ALA A 8 7.29 -13.39 9.46
C ALA A 8 6.23 -13.42 10.57
N GLU A 9 6.61 -13.09 11.81
CA GLU A 9 5.69 -12.97 12.94
C GLU A 9 4.68 -11.84 12.70
N GLY A 10 5.12 -10.66 12.25
CA GLY A 10 4.25 -9.54 11.89
C GLY A 10 3.21 -9.91 10.83
N LYS A 11 3.63 -10.62 9.76
CA LYS A 11 2.71 -11.14 8.72
C LYS A 11 1.67 -12.10 9.31
N ARG A 12 2.10 -13.00 10.19
CA ARG A 12 1.20 -13.97 10.86
C ARG A 12 0.18 -13.25 11.73
N LEU A 13 0.59 -12.26 12.51
CA LEU A 13 -0.29 -11.48 13.37
C LEU A 13 -1.33 -10.71 12.56
N PHE A 14 -0.93 -10.08 11.46
CA PHE A 14 -1.85 -9.42 10.54
C PHE A 14 -2.91 -10.39 9.99
N ASN A 15 -2.47 -11.57 9.53
CA ASN A 15 -3.39 -12.60 9.01
C ASN A 15 -4.39 -13.11 10.08
N ASN A 16 -3.97 -13.12 11.34
CA ASN A 16 -4.81 -13.46 12.49
C ASN A 16 -5.67 -12.29 12.99
N LYS A 17 -5.67 -11.15 12.29
CA LYS A 17 -6.39 -9.91 12.65
C LYS A 17 -5.90 -9.24 13.95
N ASN A 18 -4.72 -9.61 14.45
CA ASN A 18 -4.04 -8.92 15.55
C ASN A 18 -3.21 -7.75 14.99
N ILE A 19 -3.89 -6.71 14.48
CA ILE A 19 -3.23 -5.67 13.67
C ILE A 19 -2.26 -4.81 14.51
N ASP A 20 -2.61 -4.45 15.75
CA ASP A 20 -1.75 -3.66 16.62
C ASP A 20 -0.44 -4.40 16.94
N GLU A 21 -0.54 -5.68 17.30
CA GLU A 21 0.62 -6.53 17.55
C GLU A 21 1.48 -6.69 16.29
N ALA A 22 0.85 -6.81 15.11
CA ALA A 22 1.57 -6.84 13.84
C ALA A 22 2.37 -5.55 13.61
N ILE A 23 1.78 -4.38 13.86
CA ILE A 23 2.46 -3.08 13.76
C ILE A 23 3.64 -3.02 14.73
N THR A 24 3.45 -3.43 15.99
CA THR A 24 4.53 -3.46 16.99
C THR A 24 5.70 -4.33 16.52
N LYS A 25 5.42 -5.54 16.02
CA LYS A 25 6.47 -6.46 15.54
C LYS A 25 7.19 -5.95 14.29
N LEU A 26 6.45 -5.36 13.35
CA LEU A 26 7.02 -4.81 12.12
C LEU A 26 7.88 -3.56 12.39
N ASN A 27 7.47 -2.70 13.32
CA ASN A 27 8.28 -1.56 13.76
C ASN A 27 9.54 -2.01 14.50
N LEU A 28 9.44 -3.07 15.32
CA LEU A 28 10.62 -3.68 15.92
C LEU A 28 11.58 -4.19 14.83
N ALA A 29 11.08 -4.92 13.82
CA ALA A 29 11.90 -5.38 12.69
C ALA A 29 12.58 -4.22 11.96
N LEU A 30 11.90 -3.09 11.78
CA LEU A 30 12.46 -1.91 11.14
C LEU A 30 13.59 -1.28 11.96
N ASN A 31 13.43 -1.24 13.29
CA ASN A 31 14.40 -0.64 14.20
C ASN A 31 15.69 -1.48 14.33
N GLU A 32 15.62 -2.79 14.13
CA GLU A 32 16.79 -3.68 14.08
C GLU A 32 17.67 -3.45 12.82
N ILE A 33 17.18 -2.69 11.83
CA ILE A 33 17.94 -2.31 10.64
C ILE A 33 18.61 -0.96 10.87
N GLU A 34 19.85 -0.97 11.34
CA GLU A 34 20.61 0.26 11.68
C GLU A 34 20.95 1.11 10.45
N ASP A 35 21.43 0.49 9.37
CA ASP A 35 21.75 1.20 8.12
C ASP A 35 20.56 1.19 7.15
N LYS A 36 19.99 2.37 6.94
CA LYS A 36 18.86 2.61 6.01
C LYS A 36 19.19 2.33 4.55
N ASN A 37 20.46 2.15 4.18
CA ASN A 37 20.87 1.75 2.84
C ASN A 37 21.18 0.24 2.72
N SER A 38 21.12 -0.51 3.82
CA SER A 38 21.25 -1.97 3.85
C SER A 38 19.89 -2.67 3.84
N GLN A 39 19.85 -3.99 3.61
CA GLN A 39 18.63 -4.81 3.80
C GLN A 39 17.38 -4.21 3.12
N LEU A 40 17.55 -3.70 1.90
CA LEU A 40 16.51 -2.95 1.20
C LEU A 40 15.29 -3.82 0.89
N GLU A 41 15.49 -5.12 0.73
CA GLU A 41 14.39 -6.06 0.51
C GLU A 41 13.53 -6.20 1.77
N GLU A 42 14.15 -6.42 2.92
CA GLU A 42 13.51 -6.51 4.23
C GLU A 42 12.82 -5.21 4.60
N GLN A 43 13.50 -4.07 4.47
CA GLN A 43 12.88 -2.75 4.68
C GLN A 43 11.66 -2.55 3.80
N SER A 44 11.75 -2.90 2.51
CA SER A 44 10.60 -2.79 1.61
C SER A 44 9.46 -3.71 2.04
N ASP A 45 9.76 -4.94 2.47
CA ASP A 45 8.75 -5.87 2.98
C ASP A 45 8.06 -5.30 4.22
N ILE A 46 8.83 -4.78 5.18
CA ILE A 46 8.29 -4.16 6.40
C ILE A 46 7.35 -3.00 6.06
N GLN A 47 7.80 -2.09 5.20
CA GLN A 47 6.99 -0.93 4.77
C GLN A 47 5.71 -1.36 4.04
N CYS A 48 5.77 -2.42 3.23
CA CYS A 48 4.58 -3.00 2.60
C CYS A 48 3.55 -3.46 3.64
N TRP A 49 3.99 -4.21 4.65
CA TRP A 49 3.09 -4.75 5.68
C TRP A 49 2.58 -3.69 6.65
N LEU A 50 3.41 -2.72 7.05
CA LEU A 50 2.93 -1.57 7.84
C LEU A 50 1.85 -0.79 7.07
N GLY A 51 2.06 -0.56 5.77
CA GLY A 51 1.05 0.04 4.90
C GLY A 51 -0.27 -0.74 4.90
N HIS A 52 -0.23 -2.07 4.86
CA HIS A 52 -1.43 -2.91 4.98
C HIS A 52 -2.09 -2.81 6.35
N CYS A 53 -1.32 -2.84 7.44
CA CYS A 53 -1.86 -2.76 8.79
C CYS A 53 -2.67 -1.48 9.00
N TYR A 54 -2.07 -0.32 8.70
CA TYR A 54 -2.76 0.97 8.85
C TYR A 54 -3.95 1.10 7.90
N LEU A 55 -3.85 0.58 6.66
CA LEU A 55 -4.97 0.58 5.73
C LEU A 55 -6.14 -0.25 6.27
N GLU A 56 -5.88 -1.43 6.80
CA GLU A 56 -6.90 -2.31 7.39
C GLU A 56 -7.54 -1.65 8.62
N GLN A 57 -6.75 -1.02 9.51
CA GLN A 57 -7.30 -0.24 10.63
C GLN A 57 -8.21 0.89 10.15
N ALA A 58 -7.79 1.66 9.14
CA ALA A 58 -8.58 2.75 8.57
C ALA A 58 -9.91 2.27 7.96
N LEU A 59 -9.91 1.10 7.31
CA LEU A 59 -11.10 0.48 6.73
C LEU A 59 -12.07 -0.04 7.81
N LEU A 60 -11.53 -0.59 8.90
CA LEU A 60 -12.33 -1.08 10.03
C LEU A 60 -12.86 0.06 10.91
N ASN A 61 -12.20 1.21 10.92
CA ASN A 61 -12.65 2.38 11.65
C ASN A 61 -13.83 3.07 10.94
N ASN A 62 -15.03 2.67 11.33
CA ASN A 62 -16.29 3.23 10.86
C ASN A 62 -16.95 4.18 11.87
N LYS A 63 -16.33 4.36 13.06
CA LYS A 63 -16.89 5.17 14.14
C LYS A 63 -16.40 6.60 14.08
N ASP A 64 -15.14 6.79 13.71
CA ASP A 64 -14.49 8.10 13.64
C ASP A 64 -13.89 8.31 12.24
N VAL A 65 -14.41 9.31 11.53
CA VAL A 65 -13.97 9.63 10.16
C VAL A 65 -12.62 10.32 10.16
N ASP A 66 -12.32 11.14 11.17
CA ASP A 66 -11.08 11.90 11.24
C ASP A 66 -9.93 10.98 11.65
N GLU A 67 -10.16 10.09 12.63
CA GLU A 67 -9.19 9.03 12.97
C GLU A 67 -8.94 8.09 11.78
N ALA A 68 -10.00 7.69 11.05
CA ALA A 68 -9.83 6.88 9.84
C ALA A 68 -9.00 7.60 8.77
N LYS A 69 -9.17 8.91 8.59
CA LYS A 69 -8.36 9.72 7.67
C LYS A 69 -6.89 9.72 8.07
N GLU A 70 -6.58 9.94 9.35
CA GLU A 70 -5.21 9.88 9.86
C GLU A 70 -4.57 8.51 9.60
N LEU A 71 -5.31 7.41 9.80
CA LEU A 71 -4.85 6.06 9.50
C LEU A 71 -4.58 5.84 8.00
N PHE A 72 -5.41 6.38 7.09
CA PHE A 72 -5.12 6.34 5.65
C PHE A 72 -3.84 7.12 5.30
N GLU A 73 -3.57 8.23 5.98
CA GLU A 73 -2.33 8.99 5.81
C GLU A 73 -1.11 8.20 6.30
N GLN A 74 -1.19 7.52 7.44
CA GLN A 74 -0.14 6.62 7.93
C GLN A 74 0.13 5.50 6.92
N ALA A 75 -0.91 4.84 6.42
CA ALA A 75 -0.78 3.82 5.38
C ALA A 75 -0.08 4.38 4.12
N ALA A 76 -0.47 5.58 3.67
CA ALA A 76 0.12 6.23 2.52
C ALA A 76 1.60 6.60 2.73
N ILE A 77 2.02 6.97 3.94
CA ILE A 77 3.43 7.20 4.29
C ILE A 77 4.25 5.94 4.05
N HIS A 78 3.77 4.79 4.54
CA HIS A 78 4.46 3.51 4.38
C HIS A 78 4.54 3.08 2.91
N TYR A 79 3.47 3.22 2.12
CA TYR A 79 3.53 2.93 0.69
C TYR A 79 4.45 3.89 -0.08
N LYS A 80 4.54 5.17 0.30
CA LYS A 80 5.53 6.11 -0.28
C LYS A 80 6.95 5.66 0.02
N TRP A 81 7.21 5.15 1.24
CA TRP A 81 8.51 4.58 1.60
C TRP A 81 8.82 3.31 0.82
N LEU A 82 7.85 2.39 0.71
CA LEU A 82 7.96 1.20 -0.15
C LEU A 82 8.35 1.58 -1.58
N PHE A 83 7.69 2.57 -2.17
CA PHE A 83 8.00 3.03 -3.53
C PHE A 83 9.43 3.55 -3.66
N LYS A 84 9.91 4.34 -2.69
CA LYS A 84 11.29 4.87 -2.66
C LYS A 84 12.33 3.76 -2.50
N LEU A 85 12.09 2.80 -1.61
CA LEU A 85 13.00 1.67 -1.39
C LEU A 85 13.04 0.75 -2.62
N ALA A 86 11.88 0.48 -3.23
CA ALA A 86 11.78 -0.35 -4.42
C ALA A 86 12.66 0.16 -5.57
N GLN A 87 12.74 1.49 -5.77
CA GLN A 87 13.61 2.10 -6.79
C GLN A 87 15.10 1.76 -6.62
N LYS A 88 15.54 1.51 -5.38
CA LYS A 88 16.92 1.18 -5.05
C LYS A 88 17.24 -0.31 -5.17
N LEU A 89 16.23 -1.17 -5.36
CA LEU A 89 16.46 -2.62 -5.50
C LEU A 89 17.20 -2.94 -6.79
N THR A 90 18.16 -3.87 -6.73
CA THR A 90 18.97 -4.30 -7.88
C THR A 90 18.19 -5.19 -8.83
N SER A 91 17.37 -6.10 -8.29
CA SER A 91 16.49 -6.95 -9.09
C SER A 91 15.40 -6.13 -9.77
N LYS A 92 15.42 -6.10 -11.11
CA LYS A 92 14.38 -5.43 -11.92
C LYS A 92 12.99 -5.98 -11.59
N GLN A 93 12.87 -7.29 -11.43
CA GLN A 93 11.60 -7.93 -11.12
C GLN A 93 11.09 -7.49 -9.74
N ALA A 94 11.95 -7.53 -8.71
CA ALA A 94 11.56 -7.11 -7.36
C ALA A 94 11.20 -5.62 -7.31
N ARG A 95 11.98 -4.77 -7.99
CA ARG A 95 11.71 -3.33 -8.15
C ARG A 95 10.30 -3.10 -8.72
N LEU A 96 9.98 -3.72 -9.85
CA LEU A 96 8.68 -3.56 -10.51
C LEU A 96 7.53 -4.06 -9.64
N GLN A 97 7.68 -5.23 -8.99
CA GLN A 97 6.66 -5.78 -8.12
C GLN A 97 6.37 -4.88 -6.91
N LYS A 98 7.41 -4.39 -6.23
CA LYS A 98 7.22 -3.53 -5.05
C LYS A 98 6.72 -2.12 -5.44
N GLN A 99 7.12 -1.60 -6.61
CA GLN A 99 6.56 -0.35 -7.16
C GLN A 99 5.09 -0.49 -7.52
N GLU A 100 4.70 -1.59 -8.17
CA GLU A 100 3.32 -1.91 -8.50
C GLU A 100 2.46 -1.97 -7.22
N HIS A 101 2.93 -2.71 -6.22
CA HIS A 101 2.24 -2.84 -4.93
C HIS A 101 2.12 -1.51 -4.18
N ALA A 102 3.16 -0.67 -4.21
CA ALA A 102 3.09 0.66 -3.61
C ALA A 102 2.03 1.55 -4.27
N GLN A 103 1.96 1.53 -5.61
CA GLN A 103 0.95 2.29 -6.35
C GLN A 103 -0.47 1.77 -6.07
N PHE A 104 -0.64 0.45 -5.93
CA PHE A 104 -1.90 -0.13 -5.48
C PHE A 104 -2.34 0.43 -4.11
N GLY A 105 -1.44 0.34 -3.11
CA GLY A 105 -1.73 0.82 -1.76
C GLY A 105 -2.06 2.32 -1.70
N LEU A 106 -1.29 3.15 -2.42
CA LEU A 106 -1.54 4.59 -2.52
C LEU A 106 -2.88 4.91 -3.20
N GLY A 107 -3.20 4.21 -4.28
CA GLY A 107 -4.49 4.33 -4.96
C GLY A 107 -5.64 3.95 -4.05
N ARG A 108 -5.47 2.87 -3.26
CA ARG A 108 -6.46 2.40 -2.31
C ARG A 108 -6.70 3.40 -1.17
N CYS A 109 -5.64 3.94 -0.56
CA CYS A 109 -5.77 5.00 0.45
C CYS A 109 -6.53 6.21 -0.11
N CYS A 110 -6.13 6.72 -1.29
CA CYS A 110 -6.79 7.89 -1.89
C CYS A 110 -8.26 7.65 -2.23
N LEU A 111 -8.60 6.47 -2.76
CA LEU A 111 -9.97 6.09 -3.09
C LEU A 111 -10.85 6.07 -1.83
N GLU A 112 -10.39 5.43 -0.77
CA GLU A 112 -11.16 5.30 0.46
C GLU A 112 -11.29 6.64 1.20
N SER A 113 -10.25 7.48 1.20
CA SER A 113 -10.34 8.87 1.64
C SER A 113 -11.38 9.64 0.83
N ALA A 114 -11.41 9.50 -0.50
CA ALA A 114 -12.40 10.17 -1.36
C ALA A 114 -13.85 9.76 -1.01
N ILE A 115 -14.08 8.47 -0.75
CA ILE A 115 -15.40 7.94 -0.39
C ILE A 115 -15.86 8.53 0.95
N LYS A 116 -14.98 8.55 1.96
CA LYS A 116 -15.30 9.03 3.32
C LYS A 116 -15.36 10.56 3.44
N THR A 117 -14.67 11.32 2.59
CA THR A 117 -14.72 12.80 2.60
C THR A 117 -16.11 13.32 2.21
N LYS A 118 -16.72 14.15 3.04
CA LYS A 118 -18.07 14.70 2.78
C LYS A 118 -18.06 15.84 1.76
N ASP A 119 -17.01 16.66 1.76
CA ASP A 119 -16.87 17.75 0.81
C ASP A 119 -16.61 17.21 -0.60
N THR A 120 -17.53 17.48 -1.54
CA THR A 120 -17.45 16.97 -2.91
C THR A 120 -16.22 17.50 -3.67
N THR A 121 -15.76 18.74 -3.39
CA THR A 121 -14.61 19.33 -4.07
C THR A 121 -13.31 18.64 -3.62
N GLU A 122 -13.15 18.48 -2.32
CA GLU A 122 -12.03 17.75 -1.72
C GLU A 122 -12.02 16.28 -2.17
N ALA A 123 -13.19 15.61 -2.14
CA ALA A 123 -13.33 14.24 -2.60
C ALA A 123 -12.94 14.07 -4.08
N LYS A 124 -13.30 15.01 -4.96
CA LYS A 124 -12.85 15.00 -6.37
C LYS A 124 -11.34 15.05 -6.50
N GLY A 125 -10.65 15.83 -5.65
CA GLY A 125 -9.19 15.87 -5.58
C GLY A 125 -8.60 14.51 -5.20
N TRP A 126 -9.18 13.83 -4.22
CA TRP A 126 -8.76 12.50 -3.81
C TRP A 126 -9.01 11.42 -4.88
N PHE A 127 -10.16 11.46 -5.56
CA PHE A 127 -10.43 10.56 -6.69
C PHE A 127 -9.41 10.71 -7.81
N LYS A 128 -9.04 11.96 -8.15
CA LYS A 128 -7.99 12.22 -9.16
C LYS A 128 -6.67 11.55 -8.77
N LYS A 129 -6.22 11.71 -7.53
CA LYS A 129 -5.00 11.06 -7.01
C LYS A 129 -5.11 9.53 -7.06
N ALA A 130 -6.26 8.97 -6.68
CA ALA A 130 -6.49 7.51 -6.74
C ALA A 130 -6.34 6.96 -8.17
N ILE A 131 -6.96 7.65 -9.14
CA ILE A 131 -6.87 7.30 -10.56
C ILE A 131 -5.41 7.40 -11.05
N GLU A 132 -4.70 8.46 -10.71
CA GLU A 132 -3.27 8.63 -11.06
C GLU A 132 -2.42 7.45 -10.55
N HIS A 133 -2.61 7.06 -9.29
CA HIS A 133 -1.90 5.93 -8.69
C HIS A 133 -2.24 4.60 -9.37
N TYR A 134 -3.51 4.30 -9.61
CA TYR A 134 -3.89 3.07 -10.30
C TYR A 134 -3.46 3.04 -11.78
N GLN A 135 -3.38 4.19 -12.44
CA GLN A 135 -2.78 4.29 -13.77
C GLN A 135 -1.27 3.98 -13.75
N GLN A 136 -0.54 4.42 -12.72
CA GLN A 136 0.86 4.05 -12.54
C GLN A 136 1.01 2.56 -12.19
N GLN A 137 0.15 2.01 -11.34
CA GLN A 137 0.08 0.56 -11.07
C GLN A 137 -0.07 -0.22 -12.38
N LEU A 138 -0.98 0.21 -13.26
CA LEU A 138 -1.20 -0.44 -14.56
C LEU A 138 0.05 -0.45 -15.43
N LYS A 139 0.84 0.63 -15.42
CA LYS A 139 2.11 0.69 -16.17
C LYS A 139 3.12 -0.34 -15.66
N PHE A 140 3.27 -0.47 -14.33
CA PHE A 140 4.16 -1.47 -13.74
C PHE A 140 3.65 -2.90 -13.97
N ALA A 141 2.33 -3.13 -13.85
CA ALA A 141 1.72 -4.41 -14.14
C ALA A 141 2.00 -4.85 -15.58
N LYS A 142 1.80 -3.96 -16.58
CA LYS A 142 2.13 -4.23 -18.00
C LYS A 142 3.57 -4.69 -18.19
N GLN A 143 4.53 -3.97 -17.60
CA GLN A 143 5.94 -4.37 -17.66
C GLN A 143 6.23 -5.73 -16.99
N LEU A 144 5.42 -6.14 -16.01
CA LEU A 144 5.53 -7.46 -15.39
C LEU A 144 4.94 -8.58 -16.27
N ALA A 145 3.85 -8.31 -17.01
CA ALA A 145 3.24 -9.24 -17.98
C ALA A 145 4.20 -9.58 -19.11
N ASP A 146 4.87 -8.56 -19.64
CA ASP A 146 5.78 -8.73 -20.76
C ASP A 146 6.98 -9.62 -20.38
N ASN A 147 7.22 -9.81 -19.07
CA ASN A 147 8.25 -10.71 -18.54
C ASN A 147 7.72 -12.09 -18.08
N LYS A 148 6.40 -12.31 -17.90
CA LYS A 148 5.76 -13.61 -17.57
C LYS A 148 4.26 -13.63 -17.96
N THR A 149 3.75 -14.77 -18.44
CA THR A 149 2.31 -15.09 -18.62
C THR A 149 1.54 -15.02 -17.30
N ASN A 150 1.15 -13.83 -16.85
CA ASN A 150 0.43 -13.64 -15.58
C ASN A 150 -0.78 -12.72 -15.76
N PHE A 151 -1.73 -13.16 -16.60
CA PHE A 151 -2.96 -12.42 -16.95
C PHE A 151 -3.83 -12.05 -15.73
N GLY A 152 -3.78 -12.83 -14.64
CA GLY A 152 -4.65 -12.63 -13.47
C GLY A 152 -4.44 -11.31 -12.71
N LYS A 153 -3.22 -10.75 -12.70
CA LYS A 153 -2.93 -9.49 -11.99
C LYS A 153 -3.41 -8.24 -12.74
N HIS A 154 -3.52 -8.29 -14.07
CA HIS A 154 -3.99 -7.16 -14.89
C HIS A 154 -5.46 -6.84 -14.68
N ASN A 155 -6.29 -7.88 -14.57
CA ASN A 155 -7.73 -7.70 -14.41
C ASN A 155 -8.07 -6.99 -13.10
N ASN A 156 -7.25 -7.17 -12.04
CA ASN A 156 -7.50 -6.52 -10.76
C ASN A 156 -7.27 -5.00 -10.81
N VAL A 157 -6.24 -4.51 -11.52
CA VAL A 157 -5.98 -3.05 -11.64
C VAL A 157 -7.12 -2.34 -12.36
N LEU A 158 -7.64 -2.95 -13.43
CA LEU A 158 -8.74 -2.37 -14.20
C LEU A 158 -10.03 -2.30 -13.38
N VAL A 159 -10.31 -3.30 -12.52
CA VAL A 159 -11.45 -3.27 -11.60
C VAL A 159 -11.38 -2.05 -10.68
N TRP A 160 -10.21 -1.76 -10.09
CA TRP A 160 -10.05 -0.60 -9.21
C TRP A 160 -10.14 0.74 -9.93
N LEU A 161 -9.58 0.85 -11.15
CA LEU A 161 -9.74 2.04 -11.99
C LEU A 161 -11.20 2.29 -12.35
N SER A 162 -11.92 1.25 -12.80
CA SER A 162 -13.35 1.34 -13.10
C SER A 162 -14.15 1.74 -11.86
N TYR A 163 -13.84 1.15 -10.70
CA TYR A 163 -14.49 1.50 -9.45
C TYR A 163 -14.23 2.95 -9.03
N CYS A 164 -13.01 3.47 -9.22
CA CYS A 164 -12.71 4.89 -8.99
C CYS A 164 -13.58 5.81 -9.84
N TYR A 165 -13.67 5.57 -11.16
CA TYR A 165 -14.50 6.40 -12.04
C TYR A 165 -15.98 6.33 -11.67
N PHE A 166 -16.48 5.14 -11.35
CA PHE A 166 -17.86 4.95 -10.91
C PHE A 166 -18.16 5.67 -9.59
N ALA A 167 -17.29 5.50 -8.59
CA ALA A 167 -17.44 6.14 -7.29
C ALA A 167 -17.33 7.67 -7.40
N GLN A 168 -16.41 8.18 -8.22
CA GLN A 168 -16.27 9.61 -8.50
C GLN A 168 -17.52 10.20 -9.15
N ALA A 169 -18.13 9.51 -10.11
CA ALA A 169 -19.34 9.97 -10.77
C ALA A 169 -20.57 10.02 -9.84
N LYS A 170 -20.55 9.26 -8.75
CA LYS A 170 -21.62 9.23 -7.74
C LYS A 170 -21.46 10.27 -6.63
N LYS A 171 -20.32 10.95 -6.55
CA LYS A 171 -19.95 11.87 -5.46
C LYS A 171 -20.32 13.32 -5.77
#